data_AF-A0AA34Z0P7-F1
#
_entry.id   AF-A0AA34Z0P7-F1
#
_cell.length_a   1.000
_cell.length_b   1.000
_cell.length_c   1.000
_cell.angle_alpha   90.00
_cell.angle_beta   90.00
_cell.angle_gamma   90.00
#
_symmetry.space_group_name_H-M   'P 1'
#
loop_
_entity.id
_entity.type
_entity.pdbx_description
1 polymer ?
#
loop_
_entity_poly.entity_id
_entity_poly.type
_entity_poly.pdbx_seq_one_letter_code
_entity_poly.pdbx_strand_id
1 'polypeptide(L)'
;MAGQDHLTFCTDEEGMMIDAVIAEILVRNENPGLYAVINNRYLHRMSKKNMARQLNEKHPEWSLRTCESRISLYLQVAESMLYVPMCKMFDKNPERFQLQSCARIA
;
A
#
# COMPACT_ATOMS: atom_id res chain seq x y z
N MET A 1 8.86 -1.25 33.45
CA MET A 1 8.81 -1.76 32.07
C MET A 1 8.16 -0.69 31.22
N ALA A 2 8.96 0.21 30.63
CA ALA A 2 8.46 1.24 29.72
C ALA A 2 8.92 0.85 28.32
N GLY A 3 8.05 0.18 27.56
CA GLY A 3 8.25 0.02 26.13
C GLY A 3 8.02 1.38 25.47
N GLN A 4 9.03 1.92 24.80
CA GLN A 4 8.89 3.13 24.02
C GLN A 4 7.97 2.85 22.82
N ASP A 5 6.70 3.21 22.93
CA ASP A 5 5.81 3.30 21.78
C ASP A 5 6.12 4.60 21.03
N HIS A 6 7.22 4.60 20.26
CA HIS A 6 7.54 5.67 19.30
C HIS A 6 6.68 5.51 18.04
N LEU A 7 5.37 5.56 18.23
CA LEU A 7 4.36 5.42 17.18
C LEU A 7 3.67 6.76 17.04
N THR A 8 4.05 7.50 16.00
CA THR A 8 3.30 8.68 15.57
C THR A 8 2.07 8.18 14.82
N PHE A 9 0.91 8.37 15.42
CA PHE A 9 -0.38 8.14 14.77
C PHE A 9 -0.82 9.41 14.05
N CYS A 10 -1.62 9.23 13.00
CA CYS A 10 -2.37 10.34 12.42
C CYS A 10 -3.46 10.81 13.40
N THR A 11 -3.93 12.04 13.24
CA THR A 11 -5.15 12.48 13.94
C THR A 11 -6.39 11.80 13.35
N ASP A 12 -7.53 11.89 14.05
CA ASP A 12 -8.80 11.34 13.53
C ASP A 12 -9.17 11.96 12.18
N GLU A 13 -8.98 13.26 12.01
CA GLU A 13 -9.22 13.97 10.75
C GLU A 13 -8.30 13.46 9.62
N GLU A 14 -7.00 13.30 9.91
CA GLU A 14 -6.04 12.74 8.96
C GLU A 14 -6.39 11.30 8.59
N GLY A 15 -6.84 10.49 9.54
CA GLY A 15 -7.31 9.13 9.31
C GLY A 15 -8.51 9.10 8.37
N MET A 16 -9.51 9.95 8.61
CA MET A 16 -10.69 10.08 7.73
C MET A 16 -10.31 10.50 6.31
N MET A 17 -9.36 11.43 6.16
CA MET A 17 -8.85 11.86 4.85
C MET A 17 -8.14 10.71 4.11
N ILE A 18 -7.31 9.94 4.81
CA ILE A 18 -6.61 8.77 4.26
C ILE A 18 -7.62 7.71 3.81
N ASP A 19 -8.59 7.38 4.66
CA ASP A 19 -9.63 6.39 4.38
C ASP A 19 -10.49 6.79 3.17
N ALA A 20 -10.84 8.08 3.06
CA ALA A 20 -11.58 8.60 1.91
C ALA A 20 -10.81 8.41 0.60
N VAL A 21 -9.50 8.69 0.58
CA VAL A 21 -8.64 8.48 -0.60
C VAL A 21 -8.53 6.98 -0.93
N ILE A 22 -8.31 6.12 0.07
CA ILE A 22 -8.20 4.67 -0.14
C ILE A 22 -9.51 4.10 -0.70
N ALA A 23 -10.65 4.52 -0.14
CA ALA A 23 -11.96 4.10 -0.61
C ALA A 23 -12.22 4.53 -2.06
N GLU A 24 -11.92 5.79 -2.40
CA GLU A 24 -12.07 6.31 -3.75
C GLU A 24 -11.20 5.54 -4.77
N ILE A 25 -9.94 5.30 -4.44
CA ILE A 25 -8.98 4.78 -5.40
C ILE A 25 -9.00 3.26 -5.52
N LEU A 26 -9.15 2.53 -4.41
CA LEU A 26 -9.03 1.07 -4.41
C LEU A 26 -10.38 0.34 -4.27
N VAL A 27 -11.37 0.94 -3.59
CA VAL A 27 -12.68 0.30 -3.39
C VAL A 27 -13.62 0.63 -4.55
N ARG A 28 -13.78 1.90 -4.92
CA ARG A 28 -14.68 2.29 -6.01
C ARG A 28 -14.23 1.81 -7.39
N ASN A 29 -12.91 1.70 -7.60
CA ASN A 29 -12.35 1.13 -8.83
C ASN A 29 -12.30 -0.42 -8.81
N GLU A 30 -13.06 -1.08 -7.92
CA GLU A 30 -13.21 -2.54 -7.87
C GLU A 30 -11.88 -3.31 -7.75
N ASN A 31 -10.94 -2.81 -6.94
CA ASN A 31 -9.64 -3.46 -6.67
C ASN A 31 -9.56 -4.03 -5.24
N PRO A 32 -10.44 -4.96 -4.82
CA PRO A 32 -10.50 -5.46 -3.44
C PRO A 32 -9.21 -6.18 -3.01
N GLY A 33 -8.48 -6.79 -3.94
CA GLY A 33 -7.18 -7.41 -3.67
C GLY A 33 -6.10 -6.40 -3.27
N LEU A 34 -6.04 -5.25 -3.95
CA LEU A 34 -5.08 -4.19 -3.62
C LEU A 34 -5.44 -3.51 -2.29
N TYR A 35 -6.74 -3.29 -2.05
CA TYR A 35 -7.23 -2.80 -0.75
C TYR A 35 -6.82 -3.73 0.40
N ALA A 36 -7.02 -5.04 0.25
CA ALA A 36 -6.62 -6.02 1.26
C ALA A 36 -5.11 -6.02 1.52
N VAL A 37 -4.30 -5.86 0.47
CA VAL A 37 -2.83 -5.78 0.60
C VAL A 37 -2.40 -4.54 1.38
N ILE A 38 -3.01 -3.38 1.12
CA ILE A 38 -2.75 -2.14 1.87
C ILE A 38 -3.16 -2.27 3.33
N ASN A 39 -4.36 -2.76 3.63
CA ASN A 39 -4.83 -2.95 5.00
C ASN A 39 -3.94 -3.92 5.78
N ASN A 40 -3.61 -5.06 5.19
CA ASN A 40 -2.72 -6.03 5.82
C ASN A 40 -1.36 -5.40 6.15
N ARG A 41 -0.82 -4.58 5.26
CA ARG A 41 0.49 -3.96 5.44
C ARG A 41 0.49 -2.83 6.46
N TYR A 42 -0.46 -1.91 6.39
CA TYR A 42 -0.41 -0.64 7.14
C TYR A 42 -1.33 -0.62 8.35
N LEU A 43 -2.54 -1.20 8.26
CA LEU A 43 -3.47 -1.28 9.39
C LEU A 43 -3.11 -2.45 10.31
N HIS A 44 -2.92 -3.65 9.75
CA HIS A 44 -2.58 -4.86 10.51
C HIS A 44 -1.07 -5.07 10.70
N ARG A 45 -0.24 -4.18 10.13
CA ARG A 45 1.23 -4.16 10.31
C ARG A 45 1.92 -5.47 9.95
N MET A 46 1.34 -6.24 9.02
CA MET A 46 1.92 -7.51 8.62
C MET A 46 3.24 -7.30 7.86
N SER A 47 4.21 -8.18 8.13
CA SER A 47 5.42 -8.24 7.32
C SER A 47 5.10 -8.76 5.91
N LYS A 48 5.83 -8.29 4.89
CA LYS A 48 5.68 -8.80 3.51
C LYS A 48 5.84 -10.32 3.46
N LYS A 49 6.71 -10.88 4.31
CA LYS A 49 6.93 -12.33 4.44
C LYS A 49 5.70 -13.05 5.01
N ASN A 50 5.06 -12.50 6.05
CA ASN A 50 3.83 -13.09 6.60
C ASN A 50 2.68 -13.02 5.61
N MET A 51 2.54 -11.90 4.89
CA MET A 51 1.55 -11.76 3.81
C MET A 51 1.79 -12.78 2.70
N ALA A 52 3.05 -13.00 2.31
CA ALA A 52 3.41 -13.99 1.30
C ALA A 52 3.12 -15.43 1.74
N ARG A 53 3.33 -15.76 3.03
CA ARG A 53 2.96 -17.06 3.59
C ARG A 53 1.45 -17.30 3.52
N GLN A 54 0.64 -16.32 3.94
CA GLN A 54 -0.82 -16.44 3.83
C GLN A 54 -1.31 -16.54 2.38
N LEU A 55 -0.65 -15.83 1.45
CA LEU A 55 -0.94 -15.97 0.03
C LEU A 55 -0.60 -17.38 -0.47
N ASN A 56 0.52 -17.94 -0.02
CA ASN A 56 0.95 -19.28 -0.39
C ASN A 56 0.06 -20.39 0.19
N GLU A 57 -0.48 -20.20 1.40
CA GLU A 57 -1.47 -21.12 1.99
C GLU A 57 -2.75 -21.20 1.13
N LYS A 58 -3.14 -20.09 0.50
CA LYS A 58 -4.28 -20.04 -0.44
C LYS A 58 -3.94 -20.54 -1.84
N HIS A 59 -2.66 -20.46 -2.21
CA HIS A 59 -2.12 -20.85 -3.52
C HIS A 59 -0.93 -21.81 -3.35
N PRO A 60 -1.17 -23.06 -2.90
CA PRO A 60 -0.11 -24.02 -2.65
C PRO A 60 0.63 -24.46 -3.92
N GLU A 61 0.05 -24.21 -5.09
CA GLU A 61 0.67 -24.43 -6.41
C GLU A 61 1.80 -23.44 -6.73
N TRP A 62 1.87 -22.31 -6.03
CA TRP A 62 2.94 -21.34 -6.19
C TRP A 62 4.10 -21.61 -5.23
N SER A 63 5.32 -21.28 -5.65
CA SER A 63 6.44 -21.23 -4.72
C SER A 63 6.28 -20.04 -3.76
N LEU A 64 6.84 -20.14 -2.55
CA LEU A 64 6.85 -19.01 -1.61
C LEU A 64 7.51 -17.76 -2.21
N ARG A 65 8.58 -17.94 -3.00
CA ARG A 65 9.26 -16.85 -3.70
C ARG A 65 8.33 -16.12 -4.68
N THR A 66 7.50 -16.86 -5.41
CA THR A 66 6.48 -16.28 -6.29
C THR A 66 5.49 -15.43 -5.50
N CYS A 67 5.05 -15.91 -4.33
CA CYS A 67 4.15 -15.16 -3.46
C CYS A 67 4.80 -13.89 -2.91
N GLU A 68 6.08 -13.94 -2.51
CA GLU A 68 6.84 -12.76 -2.06
C GLU A 68 6.95 -11.70 -3.16
N SER A 69 7.29 -12.10 -4.40
CA SER A 69 7.34 -11.19 -5.55
C SER A 69 5.97 -10.56 -5.84
N ARG A 70 4.89 -11.35 -5.80
CA ARG A 70 3.52 -10.86 -6.00
C ARG A 70 3.11 -9.84 -4.94
N ILE A 71 3.32 -10.13 -3.65
CA ILE A 71 3.02 -9.18 -2.56
C ILE A 71 3.81 -7.88 -2.75
N SER A 72 5.09 -7.96 -3.13
CA SER A 72 5.90 -6.76 -3.39
C SER A 72 5.34 -5.93 -4.56
N LEU A 73 4.91 -6.59 -5.64
CA LEU A 73 4.31 -5.92 -6.80
C LEU A 73 2.95 -5.30 -6.46
N TYR A 74 2.07 -6.05 -5.79
CA TYR A 74 0.75 -5.54 -5.39
C TYR A 74 0.86 -4.32 -4.47
N LEU A 75 1.82 -4.31 -3.55
CA LEU A 75 2.10 -3.13 -2.73
C LEU A 75 2.55 -1.94 -3.58
N GLN A 76 3.52 -2.13 -4.48
CA GLN A 76 4.01 -1.06 -5.34
C GLN A 76 2.90 -0.47 -6.21
N VAL A 77 2.06 -1.31 -6.81
CA VAL A 77 0.91 -0.87 -7.62
C VAL A 77 -0.05 -0.06 -6.75
N ALA A 78 -0.48 -0.60 -5.60
CA ALA A 78 -1.41 0.10 -4.72
C ALA A 78 -0.84 1.43 -4.21
N GLU A 79 0.42 1.45 -3.77
CA GLU A 79 1.12 2.67 -3.32
C GLU A 79 1.21 3.71 -4.43
N SER A 80 1.54 3.29 -5.67
CA SER A 80 1.62 4.21 -6.82
C SER A 80 0.26 4.83 -7.18
N MET A 81 -0.81 4.04 -7.12
CA MET A 81 -2.18 4.53 -7.37
C MET A 81 -2.62 5.52 -6.31
N LEU A 82 -2.24 5.29 -5.05
CA LEU A 82 -2.60 6.16 -3.92
C LEU A 82 -1.76 7.44 -3.84
N TYR A 83 -0.52 7.42 -4.35
CA TYR A 83 0.44 8.50 -4.13
C TYR A 83 -0.05 9.88 -4.55
N VAL A 84 -0.49 10.05 -5.81
CA VAL A 84 -0.93 11.37 -6.32
C VAL A 84 -2.22 11.86 -5.63
N PRO A 85 -3.28 11.05 -5.49
CA PRO A 85 -4.48 11.43 -4.74
C PRO A 85 -4.18 11.80 -3.29
N MET A 86 -3.30 11.05 -2.63
CA MET A 86 -2.89 11.34 -1.25
C MET A 86 -2.14 12.67 -1.16
N CYS A 87 -1.20 12.93 -2.07
CA CYS A 87 -0.52 14.22 -2.14
C CYS A 87 -1.49 15.39 -2.30
N LYS A 88 -2.50 15.25 -3.19
CA LYS A 88 -3.53 16.29 -3.39
C LYS A 88 -4.38 16.51 -2.14
N MET A 89 -4.76 15.45 -1.43
CA MET A 89 -5.56 15.56 -0.20
C MET A 89 -4.83 16.33 0.92
N PHE A 90 -3.51 16.17 0.99
CA PHE A 90 -2.67 16.81 2.02
C PHE A 90 -1.96 18.09 1.54
N ASP A 91 -2.39 18.67 0.42
CA ASP A 91 -1.76 19.85 -0.21
C ASP A 91 -0.23 19.72 -0.40
N LYS A 92 0.25 18.49 -0.65
CA LYS A 92 1.65 18.18 -0.91
C LYS A 92 1.90 18.20 -2.41
N ASN A 93 3.01 18.79 -2.84
CA ASN A 93 3.40 18.81 -4.25
C ASN A 93 3.71 17.38 -4.76
N PRO A 94 2.86 16.80 -5.64
CA PRO A 94 3.06 15.44 -6.14
C PRO A 94 4.25 15.31 -7.09
N GLU A 95 4.62 16.40 -7.79
CA GLU A 95 5.69 16.42 -8.79
C GLU A 95 7.08 16.29 -8.18
N ARG A 96 7.21 16.53 -6.87
CA ARG A 96 8.49 16.44 -6.15
C ARG A 96 9.10 15.02 -6.21
N PHE A 97 8.27 13.99 -6.32
CA PHE A 97 8.71 12.59 -6.34
C PHE A 97 8.14 11.79 -7.52
N GLN A 98 7.63 12.46 -8.56
CA GLN A 98 7.32 11.75 -9.80
C GLN A 98 8.61 11.10 -10.30
N LEU A 99 8.56 9.79 -10.54
CA LEU A 99 9.65 9.08 -11.21
C LEU A 99 9.82 9.75 -12.57
N GLN A 100 10.94 10.46 -12.77
CA GLN A 100 11.29 10.97 -14.10
C GLN A 100 11.20 9.78 -15.04
N SER A 101 10.44 9.94 -16.12
CA SER A 101 10.22 8.87 -17.09
C SER A 101 11.57 8.38 -17.61
N CYS A 102 12.04 7.25 -17.09
CA CYS A 102 13.08 6.46 -17.74
C CYS A 102 12.44 5.72 -18.93
N ALA A 103 11.89 6.49 -19.87
CA ALA A 103 11.39 6.04 -21.15
C ALA A 103 11.62 7.17 -22.16
N ARG A 104 12.89 7.53 -22.37
CA ARG A 104 13.29 8.09 -23.66
C ARG A 104 13.18 6.92 -24.62
N ILE A 105 12.09 6.88 -25.38
CA ILE A 105 11.92 5.96 -26.51
C ILE A 105 13.15 6.16 -27.41
N ALA A 106 13.78 5.04 -27.76
CA ALA A 106 14.94 4.96 -28.64
C ALA A 106 14.65 5.54 -30.03
#